data_AF-A0A934LU84-F1
#
_entry.id   AF-A0A934LU84-F1
#
_cell.length_a   1.000
_cell.length_b   1.000
_cell.length_c   1.000
_cell.angle_alpha   90.00
_cell.angle_beta   90.00
_cell.angle_gamma   90.00
#
_symmetry.space_group_name_H-M   'P 1'
#
loop_
_entity.id
_entity.type
_entity.pdbx_description
1 polymer ?
#
loop_
_entity_poly.entity_id
_entity_poly.type
_entity_poly.pdbx_seq_one_letter_code
_entity_poly.pdbx_strand_id
1 'polypeptide(L)'
;MGMSSDLLNAPKEFLLLFKAGKDAAHVGERAKAHDFFRQAIEIDPYHEQVWIWLASVVETDEDRQVCFENVLELNPTNPIAHRQLQKLEDLRMERLLVAQARPARKHSRRRRVWRLVLLLWILAGVAAAAAASGWI
;
A
#
# COMPACT_ATOMS: atom_id res chain seq x y z
N MET A 1 -18.06 -8.96 23.50
CA MET A 1 -18.39 -7.84 22.60
C MET A 1 -19.23 -6.87 23.42
N GLY A 2 -18.59 -6.09 24.30
CA GLY A 2 -19.30 -5.10 25.11
C GLY A 2 -19.73 -3.96 24.21
N MET A 3 -21.00 -3.55 24.27
CA MET A 3 -21.36 -2.21 23.79
C MET A 3 -20.44 -1.23 24.52
N SER A 4 -19.59 -0.50 23.80
CA SER A 4 -18.74 0.50 24.46
C SER A 4 -19.67 1.46 25.22
N SER A 5 -19.32 1.79 26.46
CA SER A 5 -20.05 2.77 27.28
C SER A 5 -20.35 4.06 26.52
N ASP A 6 -19.50 4.35 25.55
CA ASP A 6 -19.48 5.57 24.77
C ASP A 6 -20.67 5.64 23.80
N LEU A 7 -21.27 4.51 23.42
CA LEU A 7 -22.51 4.50 22.60
C LEU A 7 -23.74 4.96 23.38
N LEU A 8 -23.72 4.88 24.73
CA LEU A 8 -24.87 5.27 25.55
C LEU A 8 -25.02 6.79 25.66
N ASN A 9 -23.94 7.53 25.45
CA ASN A 9 -23.93 9.00 25.52
C ASN A 9 -23.82 9.68 24.15
N ALA A 10 -23.63 8.90 23.08
CA ALA A 10 -23.47 9.45 21.74
C ALA A 10 -24.77 10.12 21.25
N PRO A 11 -24.67 11.26 20.51
CA PRO A 11 -25.83 11.89 19.91
C PRO A 11 -26.62 10.93 19.03
N LYS A 12 -27.96 11.04 19.02
CA LYS A 12 -28.82 10.18 18.19
C LYS A 12 -28.42 10.21 16.70
N GLU A 13 -28.00 11.37 16.21
CA GLU A 13 -27.56 11.55 14.83
C GLU A 13 -26.29 10.75 14.52
N PHE A 14 -25.30 10.77 15.44
CA PHE A 14 -24.12 9.90 15.36
C PHE A 14 -24.53 8.43 15.25
N LEU A 15 -25.42 7.96 16.13
CA LEU A 15 -25.85 6.56 16.14
C LEU A 15 -26.51 6.14 14.83
N LEU A 16 -27.28 7.03 14.19
CA LEU A 16 -27.90 6.77 12.90
C LEU A 16 -26.87 6.64 11.78
N LEU A 17 -25.94 7.59 11.68
CA LEU A 17 -24.86 7.56 10.68
C LEU A 17 -23.93 6.38 10.89
N PHE A 18 -23.54 6.12 12.13
CA PHE A 18 -22.69 4.99 12.48
C PHE A 18 -23.35 3.65 12.16
N LYS A 19 -24.65 3.51 12.41
CA LYS A 19 -25.42 2.33 11.99
C LYS A 19 -25.46 2.21 10.45
N ALA A 20 -25.82 3.28 9.75
CA ALA A 20 -25.88 3.29 8.29
C ALA A 20 -24.53 2.93 7.64
N GLY A 21 -23.41 3.42 8.21
CA GLY A 21 -22.06 3.07 7.77
C GLY A 21 -21.76 1.59 7.94
N LYS A 22 -22.12 0.99 9.09
CA LYS A 22 -21.96 -0.46 9.31
C LYS A 22 -22.82 -1.27 8.34
N ASP A 23 -24.08 -0.90 8.16
CA ASP A 23 -25.00 -1.59 7.26
C ASP A 23 -24.46 -1.56 5.82
N ALA A 24 -24.00 -0.39 5.34
CA ALA A 24 -23.37 -0.22 4.04
C ALA A 24 -22.08 -1.06 3.89
N ALA A 25 -21.22 -1.08 4.92
CA ALA A 25 -20.00 -1.89 4.92
C ALA A 25 -20.31 -3.39 4.83
N HIS A 26 -21.35 -3.86 5.53
CA HIS A 26 -21.77 -5.26 5.51
C HIS A 26 -22.27 -5.72 4.13
N VAL A 27 -22.91 -4.85 3.36
CA VAL A 27 -23.36 -5.15 1.98
C VAL A 27 -22.32 -4.84 0.91
N GLY A 28 -21.10 -4.43 1.30
CA GLY A 28 -19.99 -4.16 0.39
C GLY A 28 -20.01 -2.77 -0.27
N GLU A 29 -20.91 -1.88 0.13
CA GLU A 29 -20.99 -0.50 -0.36
C GLU A 29 -19.93 0.41 0.30
N ARG A 30 -18.65 0.13 0.03
CA ARG A 30 -17.49 0.76 0.71
C ARG A 30 -17.51 2.30 0.67
N ALA A 31 -17.82 2.90 -0.47
CA ALA A 31 -17.85 4.35 -0.63
C ALA A 31 -18.93 5.00 0.24
N LYS A 32 -20.15 4.44 0.28
CA LYS A 32 -21.23 4.94 1.14
C LYS A 32 -20.89 4.76 2.61
N ALA A 33 -20.31 3.60 2.96
CA ALA A 33 -19.87 3.35 4.34
C ALA A 33 -18.84 4.39 4.78
N HIS A 34 -17.85 4.69 3.94
CA HIS A 34 -16.86 5.74 4.18
C HIS A 34 -17.53 7.10 4.43
N ASP A 35 -18.47 7.50 3.58
CA ASP A 35 -19.17 8.79 3.72
C ASP A 35 -20.00 8.88 5.01
N PHE A 36 -20.67 7.79 5.41
CA PHE A 36 -21.39 7.74 6.67
C PHE A 36 -20.47 7.81 7.89
N PHE A 37 -19.33 7.11 7.87
CA PHE A 37 -18.37 7.18 8.97
C PHE A 37 -17.72 8.56 9.07
N ARG A 38 -17.42 9.22 7.94
CA ARG A 38 -16.91 10.61 7.96
C ARG A 38 -17.91 11.57 8.59
N GLN A 39 -19.18 11.49 8.20
CA GLN A 39 -20.24 12.32 8.82
C GLN A 39 -20.42 11.98 10.30
N ALA A 40 -20.30 10.72 10.71
CA ALA A 40 -20.36 10.34 12.12
C ALA A 40 -19.19 10.95 12.91
N ILE A 41 -17.97 10.96 12.36
CA ILE A 41 -16.79 11.60 12.95
C ILE A 41 -16.98 13.11 13.13
N GLU A 42 -17.65 13.78 12.19
CA GLU A 42 -17.95 15.21 12.30
C GLU A 42 -18.85 15.53 13.52
N ILE A 43 -19.66 14.57 13.96
CA ILE A 43 -20.55 14.71 15.12
C ILE A 43 -19.87 14.33 16.42
N ASP A 44 -19.19 13.18 16.44
CA ASP A 44 -18.47 12.69 17.61
C ASP A 44 -17.11 12.09 17.20
N PRO A 45 -16.05 12.92 17.16
CA PRO A 45 -14.72 12.47 16.79
C PRO A 45 -14.04 11.65 17.90
N TYR A 46 -14.59 11.65 19.12
CA TYR A 46 -14.00 10.96 20.28
C TYR A 46 -14.44 9.50 20.40
N HIS A 47 -15.31 9.04 19.50
CA HIS A 47 -15.80 7.67 19.52
C HIS A 47 -14.86 6.72 18.77
N GLU A 48 -13.87 6.14 19.45
CA GLU A 48 -12.81 5.29 18.87
C GLU A 48 -13.31 4.22 17.88
N GLN A 49 -14.51 3.67 18.11
CA GLN A 49 -15.07 2.64 17.25
C GLN A 49 -15.37 3.13 15.83
N VAL A 50 -15.69 4.42 15.62
CA VAL A 50 -15.96 4.97 14.29
C VAL A 50 -14.69 4.97 13.43
N TRP A 51 -13.54 5.27 14.04
CA TRP A 51 -12.22 5.24 13.39
C TRP A 51 -11.82 3.82 13.00
N ILE A 52 -12.09 2.84 13.87
CA ILE A 52 -11.87 1.41 13.56
C ILE A 52 -12.72 0.97 12.35
N TRP A 53 -13.96 1.42 12.28
CA TRP A 53 -14.83 1.10 11.14
C TRP A 53 -14.42 1.82 9.86
N LEU A 54 -14.02 3.09 9.94
CA LEU A 54 -13.47 3.83 8.81
C LEU A 54 -12.24 3.13 8.23
N ALA A 55 -11.31 2.65 9.06
CA ALA A 55 -10.14 1.88 8.64
C ALA A 55 -10.50 0.63 7.79
N SER A 56 -11.69 0.05 7.97
CA SER A 56 -12.13 -1.11 7.19
C SER A 56 -12.55 -0.78 5.75
N VAL A 57 -12.90 0.48 5.49
CA VAL A 57 -13.49 0.94 4.21
C VAL A 57 -12.59 1.87 3.40
N VAL A 58 -11.57 2.49 4.02
CA VAL A 58 -10.53 3.25 3.30
C VAL A 58 -9.69 2.36 2.38
N GLU A 59 -9.11 2.97 1.35
CA GLU A 59 -8.42 2.25 0.26
C GLU A 59 -6.95 2.00 0.58
N THR A 60 -6.24 3.04 1.02
CA THR A 60 -4.78 3.03 1.17
C THR A 60 -4.34 2.49 2.53
N ASP A 61 -3.09 2.01 2.62
CA ASP A 61 -2.52 1.60 3.92
C ASP A 61 -2.21 2.81 4.79
N GLU A 62 -1.91 3.95 4.16
CA GLU A 62 -1.66 5.24 4.80
C GLU A 62 -2.92 5.75 5.52
N ASP A 63 -4.09 5.72 4.87
CA ASP A 63 -5.35 6.14 5.50
C ASP A 63 -5.75 5.19 6.62
N ARG A 64 -5.49 3.88 6.46
CA ARG A 64 -5.70 2.89 7.53
C ARG A 64 -4.83 3.20 8.74
N GLN A 65 -3.56 3.54 8.51
CA GLN A 65 -2.63 3.91 9.57
C GLN A 65 -3.16 5.11 10.37
N VAL A 66 -3.55 6.20 9.69
CA VAL A 66 -4.12 7.40 10.34
C VAL A 66 -5.35 7.06 11.18
N CYS A 67 -6.26 6.22 10.68
CA CYS A 67 -7.44 5.80 11.43
C CYS A 67 -7.06 5.08 12.74
N PHE A 68 -6.07 4.19 12.73
CA PHE A 68 -5.63 3.48 13.94
C PHE A 68 -4.79 4.36 14.87
N GLU A 69 -4.05 5.32 14.34
CA GLU A 69 -3.37 6.35 15.15
C GLU A 69 -4.38 7.18 15.94
N ASN A 70 -5.46 7.65 15.30
CA ASN A 70 -6.56 8.34 16.00
C ASN A 70 -7.19 7.47 17.11
N VAL A 71 -7.33 6.15 16.89
CA VAL A 71 -7.82 5.24 17.93
C VAL A 71 -6.86 5.20 19.12
N LEU A 72 -5.55 5.21 18.89
CA LEU A 72 -4.55 5.22 19.96
C LEU A 72 -4.42 6.58 20.65
N GLU A 73 -4.71 7.69 19.96
CA GLU A 73 -4.83 9.00 20.60
C GLU A 73 -5.98 9.05 21.61
N LEU A 74 -7.11 8.43 21.26
CA LEU A 74 -8.30 8.35 22.13
C LEU A 74 -8.12 7.30 23.24
N ASN A 75 -7.59 6.13 22.88
CA ASN A 75 -7.39 4.99 23.77
C ASN A 75 -6.00 4.36 23.51
N PRO A 76 -4.96 4.83 24.22
CA PRO A 76 -3.60 4.35 24.05
C PRO A 76 -3.41 2.84 24.32
N THR A 77 -4.36 2.21 25.01
CA THR A 77 -4.32 0.79 25.35
C THR A 77 -5.13 -0.08 24.41
N ASN A 78 -5.70 0.48 23.32
CA ASN A 78 -6.58 -0.26 22.43
C ASN A 78 -5.82 -1.39 21.70
N PRO A 79 -6.11 -2.67 22.01
CA PRO A 79 -5.34 -3.78 21.47
C PRO A 79 -5.59 -4.03 19.98
N ILE A 80 -6.71 -3.54 19.44
CA ILE A 80 -7.06 -3.68 18.02
C ILE A 80 -6.14 -2.76 17.22
N ALA A 81 -6.02 -1.48 17.61
CA ALA A 81 -5.20 -0.52 16.89
C ALA A 81 -3.72 -0.90 16.88
N HIS A 82 -3.14 -1.28 18.03
CA HIS A 82 -1.76 -1.77 18.10
C HIS A 82 -1.50 -2.94 17.16
N ARG A 83 -2.39 -3.95 17.16
CA ARG A 83 -2.25 -5.12 16.29
C ARG A 83 -2.31 -4.76 14.81
N GLN A 84 -3.22 -3.85 14.44
CA GLN A 84 -3.39 -3.46 13.04
C GLN A 84 -2.23 -2.61 12.54
N LEU A 85 -1.71 -1.70 13.35
CA LEU A 85 -0.52 -0.90 13.02
C LEU A 85 0.70 -1.81 12.83
N GLN A 86 0.95 -2.75 13.74
CA GLN A 86 2.02 -3.73 13.59
C GLN A 86 1.91 -4.50 12.26
N LYS A 87 0.70 -4.93 11.89
CA LYS A 87 0.46 -5.62 10.63
C LYS A 87 0.77 -4.74 9.41
N LEU A 88 0.41 -3.46 9.45
CA LEU A 88 0.72 -2.52 8.36
C LEU A 88 2.23 -2.30 8.22
N GLU A 89 2.95 -2.21 9.34
CA GLU A 89 4.42 -2.12 9.36
C GLU A 89 5.09 -3.37 8.78
N ASP A 90 4.63 -4.56 9.18
CA ASP A 90 5.14 -5.84 8.65
C ASP A 90 4.95 -5.92 7.13
N LEU A 91 3.76 -5.56 6.63
CA LEU A 91 3.46 -5.53 5.20
C LEU A 91 4.34 -4.51 4.45
N ARG A 92 4.57 -3.33 5.04
CA ARG A 92 5.45 -2.31 4.46
C ARG A 92 6.89 -2.84 4.38
N MET A 93 7.38 -3.47 5.44
CA MET A 93 8.73 -4.04 5.48
C MET A 93 8.89 -5.17 4.45
N GLU A 94 7.92 -6.07 4.34
CA GLU A 94 7.92 -7.14 3.34
C GLU A 94 8.00 -6.57 1.91
N ARG A 95 7.19 -5.56 1.59
CA ARG A 95 7.24 -4.87 0.28
C ARG A 95 8.61 -4.28 0.00
N LEU A 96 9.26 -3.67 1.00
CA LEU A 96 10.60 -3.12 0.86
C LEU A 96 11.66 -4.22 0.62
N LEU A 97 11.57 -5.35 1.31
CA LEU A 97 12.48 -6.49 1.10
C LEU A 97 12.31 -7.09 -0.30
N VAL A 98 11.07 -7.27 -0.77
CA VAL A 98 10.77 -7.78 -2.12
C VAL A 98 11.26 -6.80 -3.19
N ALA A 99 11.08 -5.50 -2.98
CA ALA A 99 11.57 -4.48 -3.90
C ALA A 99 13.10 -4.50 -4.04
N GLN A 100 13.83 -4.73 -2.95
CA GLN A 100 15.29 -4.85 -2.93
C GLN A 100 15.79 -6.18 -3.53
N ALA A 101 15.06 -7.26 -3.31
CA ALA A 101 15.42 -8.59 -3.81
C ALA A 101 15.26 -8.74 -5.34
N ARG A 102 14.49 -7.86 -6.01
CA ARG A 102 14.40 -7.85 -7.48
C ARG A 102 15.78 -7.53 -8.07
N PRO A 103 16.46 -8.48 -8.73
CA PRO A 103 17.79 -8.23 -9.24
C PRO A 103 17.72 -7.11 -10.28
N ALA A 104 18.54 -6.07 -10.12
CA ALA A 104 18.76 -5.07 -11.14
C ALA A 104 19.06 -5.80 -12.46
N ARG A 105 18.17 -5.68 -13.46
CA ARG A 105 18.26 -6.39 -14.75
C ARG A 105 19.71 -6.31 -15.24
N LYS A 106 20.42 -7.45 -15.31
CA LYS A 106 21.81 -7.62 -15.78
C LYS A 106 21.96 -7.34 -17.29
N HIS A 107 21.41 -6.23 -17.77
CA HIS A 107 21.43 -5.83 -19.18
C HIS A 107 22.84 -5.49 -19.68
N SER A 108 23.80 -5.27 -18.77
CA SER A 108 25.17 -4.84 -19.08
C SER A 108 26.09 -5.98 -19.57
N ARG A 109 25.82 -7.24 -19.21
CA ARG A 109 26.65 -8.37 -19.64
C ARG A 109 26.34 -8.77 -21.08
N ARG A 110 25.05 -8.84 -21.43
CA ARG A 110 24.60 -9.13 -22.80
C ARG A 110 25.06 -8.03 -23.77
N ARG A 111 24.91 -6.74 -23.43
CA ARG A 111 25.37 -5.63 -24.27
C ARG A 111 26.90 -5.63 -24.49
N ARG A 112 27.70 -6.02 -23.50
CA ARG A 112 29.16 -6.16 -23.65
C ARG A 112 29.55 -7.33 -24.57
N VAL A 113 28.90 -8.48 -24.42
CA VAL A 113 29.15 -9.65 -25.28
C VAL A 113 28.83 -9.33 -26.74
N TRP A 114 27.68 -8.71 -27.01
CA TRP A 114 27.30 -8.33 -28.38
C TRP A 114 28.22 -7.26 -28.99
N ARG A 115 28.73 -6.31 -28.18
CA ARG A 115 29.75 -5.36 -28.63
C ARG A 115 31.06 -6.05 -29.04
N LEU A 116 31.53 -7.03 -28.24
CA LEU A 116 32.75 -7.78 -28.57
C LEU A 116 32.58 -8.64 -29.83
N VAL A 117 31.43 -9.30 -29.99
CA VAL A 117 31.11 -10.06 -31.20
C VAL A 117 31.08 -9.15 -32.43
N LEU A 118 30.48 -7.96 -32.33
CA LEU A 118 30.46 -6.98 -33.42
C LEU A 118 31.88 -6.53 -33.81
N LEU A 119 32.75 -6.25 -32.84
CA LEU A 119 34.15 -5.86 -33.09
C LEU A 119 34.95 -6.97 -33.77
N LEU A 120 34.73 -8.24 -33.39
CA LEU A 120 35.36 -9.39 -34.05
C LEU A 120 34.92 -9.53 -35.51
N TRP A 121 33.64 -9.31 -35.81
CA TRP A 121 33.12 -9.29 -37.18
C TRP A 121 33.71 -8.16 -38.02
N ILE A 122 33.89 -6.96 -37.44
CA ILE A 122 34.52 -5.83 -38.13
C ILE A 122 35.99 -6.14 -38.45
N LEU A 123 36.75 -6.66 -37.48
CA LEU A 123 38.16 -7.03 -37.69
C LEU A 123 38.32 -8.12 -38.76
N ALA A 124 37.47 -9.15 -38.74
CA ALA A 124 37.49 -10.21 -39.75
C ALA A 124 37.17 -9.67 -41.16
N GLY A 125 36.21 -8.75 -41.29
CA GLY A 125 35.88 -8.11 -42.56
C GLY A 125 37.01 -7.27 -43.13
N VAL A 126 37.71 -6.50 -42.29
CA VAL A 126 38.88 -5.68 -42.71
C VAL A 126 40.05 -6.58 -43.15
N ALA A 127 40.31 -7.69 -42.47
CA ALA A 127 41.36 -8.63 -42.86
C ALA A 127 41.05 -9.31 -44.21
N ALA A 128 39.79 -9.69 -44.43
CA ALA A 128 39.35 -10.26 -45.71
C ALA A 128 39.48 -9.25 -46.86
N ALA A 129 39.16 -7.97 -46.61
CA ALA A 129 39.34 -6.90 -47.59
C ALA A 129 40.83 -6.62 -47.90
N ALA A 130 41.69 -6.63 -46.89
CA ALA A 130 43.13 -6.44 -47.07
C ALA A 130 43.78 -7.59 -47.87
N ALA A 131 43.34 -8.83 -47.65
CA ALA A 131 43.80 -10.00 -48.40
C ALA A 131 43.32 -10.03 -49.86
N ALA A 132 42.20 -9.36 -50.15
CA ALA A 132 41.69 -9.21 -51.53
C ALA A 132 42.38 -8.08 -52.31
N SER A 133 43.11 -7.17 -51.65
CA SER A 133 43.70 -5.96 -52.25
C SER A 133 45.20 -6.01 -52.58
N GLY A 134 45.88 -7.14 -52.41
CA GLY A 134 47.24 -7.38 -52.93
C GLY A 134 47.50 -8.88 -52.88
N TRP A 135 48.01 -9.58 -53.89
CA TRP A 135 49.10 -9.24 -54.80
C TRP A 135 48.72 -9.52 -56.28
N ILE A 136 48.90 -8.55 -57.16
CA ILE A 136 49.25 -8.74 -58.58
C ILE A 136 50.62 -8.10 -58.76
#